data_AF-A0A7S1EXT0-F1
#
_entry.id   AF-A0A7S1EXT0-F1
#
_cell.length_a   1.000
_cell.length_b   1.000
_cell.length_c   1.000
_cell.angle_alpha   90.00
_cell.angle_beta   90.00
_cell.angle_gamma   90.00
#
_symmetry.space_group_name_H-M   'P 1'
#
loop_
_entity.id
_entity.type
_entity.pdbx_description
1 polymer ?
#
loop_
_entity_poly.entity_id
_entity_poly.type
_entity_poly.pdbx_seq_one_letter_code
_entity_poly.pdbx_strand_id
1 'polypeptide(L)'
;ALQSLSGALSGAVAECAGDSSTFMPRSCLTELVAALCDPQLMDAERRLCASRPDEVGPVTAAIHRLLSLGNAVVSVSRGVSVPLCVALLSGATDSAVPSVAELLAKILLHREAVIADGAFTYATDQAACALDPDGPGGERALSTLCPKAEALRQKYGSTPGLARIVLLGALDTLVSRSAPKTPASVAATMKALLATLRTTLEEILDPPGKKPVANRPPTAMPWSVQHRIQCRGWQALLVLGSRTDAETGSVLVPELFWHLETPHVPDVREYQELLGCVLCERFEDLAVRQHLVPALARFDVAVQVSASLMIISCYVFRQWAAAVESGKPLSPLAASLILAVAPYMSHNSAYVRGFAAWGFFHIVNSVDDPEALLGTHAKVPMDMFRFQAGHKECIKMRGRTQPIFMRFDPSVRVSLESLTDDCIVLPMLPDRAEQAAADEKAPSVYSFVDSDFRPTQTFLDLLREEVASEMDTMWDRQDPTLNLTSSEEWRSVLQSSLQGVGQVAEACGDALDSVRPQAGPQRKFAPPAGASSEVNSVRRQPLVVVASLVDKTPNLAGLCRTSEVFCCEALCVPNLKIMSDKTFLSMSVTAEKWLPLREVPPEDLRRQLLLWRQRGYELVGVE
;
A
#
# COMPACT_ATOMS: atom_id res chain seq x y z
N ALA A 1 -40.11 -31.51 0.90
CA ALA A 1 -40.53 -30.10 0.78
C ALA A 1 -39.34 -29.17 0.48
N LEU A 2 -38.37 -28.99 1.40
CA LEU A 2 -37.22 -28.09 1.20
C LEU A 2 -36.39 -28.39 -0.06
N GLN A 3 -36.08 -29.66 -0.34
CA GLN A 3 -35.39 -30.05 -1.58
C GLN A 3 -36.21 -29.76 -2.85
N SER A 4 -37.53 -29.89 -2.79
CA SER A 4 -38.43 -29.57 -3.91
C SER A 4 -38.52 -28.06 -4.12
N LEU A 5 -38.55 -27.27 -3.05
CA LEU A 5 -38.47 -25.81 -3.11
C LEU A 5 -37.12 -25.34 -3.67
N SER A 6 -36.01 -25.94 -3.20
CA SER A 6 -34.66 -25.69 -3.72
C SER A 6 -34.55 -26.00 -5.22
N GLY A 7 -35.14 -27.11 -5.66
CA GLY A 7 -35.21 -27.50 -7.07
C GLY A 7 -36.04 -26.52 -7.90
N ALA A 8 -37.20 -26.09 -7.40
CA ALA A 8 -38.07 -25.13 -8.08
C ALA A 8 -37.42 -23.75 -8.20
N LEU A 9 -36.82 -23.24 -7.13
CA LEU A 9 -36.07 -21.98 -7.15
C LEU A 9 -34.84 -22.05 -8.05
N SER A 10 -34.11 -23.17 -8.00
CA SER A 10 -32.99 -23.42 -8.89
C SER A 10 -33.39 -23.46 -10.36
N GLY A 11 -34.56 -24.05 -10.67
CA GLY A 11 -35.14 -24.06 -12.01
C GLY A 11 -35.52 -22.65 -12.47
N ALA A 12 -36.23 -21.89 -11.64
CA ALA A 12 -36.62 -20.52 -11.94
C ALA A 12 -35.40 -19.60 -12.20
N VAL A 13 -34.36 -19.72 -11.37
CA VAL A 13 -33.09 -18.97 -11.55
C VAL A 13 -32.38 -19.37 -12.86
N ALA A 14 -32.38 -20.66 -13.21
CA ALA A 14 -31.76 -21.13 -14.45
C ALA A 14 -32.52 -20.70 -15.71
N GLU A 15 -33.85 -20.73 -15.68
CA GLU A 15 -34.72 -20.23 -16.76
C GLU A 15 -34.53 -18.73 -17.01
N CYS A 16 -34.23 -17.96 -15.97
CA CYS A 16 -34.02 -16.51 -16.07
C CYS A 16 -32.63 -16.11 -16.61
N ALA A 17 -31.64 -17.01 -16.67
CA ALA A 17 -30.22 -16.63 -16.86
C ALA A 17 -29.39 -17.51 -17.83
N GLY A 18 -29.99 -18.52 -18.49
CA GLY A 18 -29.26 -19.38 -19.43
C GLY A 18 -29.10 -18.80 -20.85
N ASP A 19 -28.09 -19.27 -21.59
CA ASP A 19 -27.81 -18.94 -23.01
C ASP A 19 -28.98 -19.29 -23.97
N SER A 20 -29.95 -20.09 -23.50
CA SER A 20 -31.18 -20.47 -24.20
C SER A 20 -32.45 -19.85 -23.60
N SER A 21 -32.33 -18.82 -22.77
CA SER A 21 -33.48 -18.21 -22.07
C SER A 21 -34.39 -17.43 -23.02
N THR A 22 -35.70 -17.67 -22.91
CA THR A 22 -36.72 -16.68 -23.31
C THR A 22 -36.61 -15.51 -22.36
N PHE A 23 -36.26 -14.34 -22.89
CA PHE A 23 -36.11 -13.06 -22.18
C PHE A 23 -37.26 -12.85 -21.16
N MET A 24 -37.03 -13.14 -19.88
CA MET A 24 -37.93 -12.71 -18.82
C MET A 24 -37.84 -11.17 -18.73
N PRO A 25 -38.97 -10.43 -18.68
CA PRO A 25 -38.95 -8.99 -18.46
C PRO A 25 -38.20 -8.67 -17.16
N ARG A 26 -37.34 -7.66 -17.17
CA ARG A 26 -36.56 -7.20 -16.00
C ARG A 26 -37.38 -7.08 -14.71
N SER A 27 -38.68 -6.77 -14.82
CA SER A 27 -39.64 -6.69 -13.71
C SER A 27 -39.85 -8.01 -12.97
N CYS A 28 -39.92 -9.15 -13.67
CA CYS A 28 -40.17 -10.46 -13.05
C CYS A 28 -38.98 -10.94 -12.21
N LEU A 29 -37.76 -10.64 -12.66
CA LEU A 29 -36.54 -10.92 -11.89
C LEU A 29 -36.49 -10.06 -10.63
N THR A 30 -36.81 -8.77 -10.73
CA THR A 30 -36.89 -7.86 -9.57
C THR A 30 -37.95 -8.31 -8.57
N GLU A 31 -39.13 -8.74 -9.03
CA GLU A 31 -40.18 -9.27 -8.16
C GLU A 31 -39.79 -10.59 -7.48
N LEU A 32 -39.18 -11.52 -8.22
CA LEU A 32 -38.67 -12.77 -7.66
C LEU A 32 -37.65 -12.48 -6.56
N VAL A 33 -36.75 -11.54 -6.82
CA VAL A 33 -35.72 -11.14 -5.88
C VAL A 33 -36.30 -10.43 -4.65
N ALA A 34 -37.26 -9.53 -4.84
CA ALA A 34 -37.96 -8.87 -3.74
C ALA A 34 -38.71 -9.89 -2.87
N ALA A 35 -39.34 -10.90 -3.48
CA ALA A 35 -39.99 -12.00 -2.76
C ALA A 35 -38.98 -12.88 -2.01
N LEU A 36 -37.82 -13.19 -2.60
CA LEU A 36 -36.76 -13.96 -1.94
C LEU A 36 -36.12 -13.20 -0.77
N CYS A 37 -36.03 -11.87 -0.89
CA CYS A 37 -35.53 -11.01 0.17
C CYS A 37 -36.62 -10.62 1.18
N ASP A 38 -37.86 -11.11 1.04
CA ASP A 38 -38.93 -10.78 1.98
C ASP A 38 -38.55 -11.20 3.42
N PRO A 39 -38.64 -10.29 4.40
CA PRO A 39 -38.23 -10.59 5.77
C PRO A 39 -38.95 -11.78 6.40
N GLN A 40 -40.23 -11.99 6.07
CA GLN A 40 -41.01 -13.11 6.59
C GLN A 40 -40.55 -14.43 5.98
N LEU A 41 -40.20 -14.43 4.69
CA LEU A 41 -39.65 -15.60 4.01
C LEU A 41 -38.26 -15.97 4.57
N MET A 42 -37.41 -14.97 4.77
CA MET A 42 -36.08 -15.15 5.38
C MET A 42 -36.18 -15.63 6.85
N ASP A 43 -37.17 -15.16 7.62
CA ASP A 43 -37.43 -15.65 8.97
C ASP A 43 -38.02 -17.07 8.97
N ALA A 44 -38.90 -17.38 8.02
CA ALA A 44 -39.45 -18.72 7.84
C ALA A 44 -38.37 -19.74 7.48
N GLU A 45 -37.48 -19.41 6.55
CA GLU A 45 -36.30 -20.22 6.24
C GLU A 45 -35.43 -20.44 7.48
N ARG A 46 -35.14 -19.38 8.25
CA ARG A 46 -34.37 -19.49 9.49
C ARG A 46 -35.00 -20.48 10.47
N ARG A 47 -36.30 -20.37 10.72
CA ARG A 47 -37.01 -21.29 11.65
C ARG A 47 -36.98 -22.73 11.15
N LEU A 48 -37.11 -22.94 9.84
CA LEU A 48 -37.07 -24.26 9.22
C LEU A 48 -35.66 -24.88 9.25
N CYS A 49 -34.62 -24.08 9.02
CA CYS A 49 -33.22 -24.49 9.00
C CYS A 49 -32.54 -24.43 10.38
N ALA A 50 -33.23 -24.00 11.44
CA ALA A 50 -32.66 -23.91 12.80
C ALA A 50 -32.10 -25.23 13.34
N SER A 51 -32.62 -26.36 12.86
CA SER A 51 -32.14 -27.72 13.20
C SER A 51 -30.91 -28.17 12.40
N ARG A 52 -30.47 -27.39 11.41
CA ARG A 52 -29.38 -27.68 10.47
C ARG A 52 -28.55 -26.42 10.18
N PRO A 53 -27.77 -25.93 11.15
CA PRO A 53 -27.04 -24.67 11.02
C PRO A 53 -25.99 -24.65 9.89
N ASP A 54 -25.50 -25.81 9.47
CA ASP A 54 -24.48 -25.93 8.42
C ASP A 54 -25.06 -26.06 6.99
N GLU A 55 -26.38 -26.25 6.83
CA GLU A 55 -27.01 -26.32 5.51
C GLU A 55 -27.52 -24.94 5.06
N VAL A 56 -27.04 -24.47 3.91
CA VAL A 56 -27.59 -23.27 3.26
C VAL A 56 -29.04 -23.54 2.85
N GLY A 57 -29.97 -22.76 3.40
CA GLY A 57 -31.40 -22.89 3.09
C GLY A 57 -31.72 -22.62 1.61
N PRO A 58 -32.86 -23.13 1.09
CA PRO A 58 -33.25 -23.00 -0.31
C PRO A 58 -33.37 -21.55 -0.83
N VAL A 59 -33.89 -20.63 -0.02
CA VAL A 59 -34.01 -19.19 -0.31
C VAL A 59 -32.62 -18.56 -0.34
N THR A 60 -31.83 -18.74 0.71
CA THR A 60 -30.43 -18.26 0.76
C THR A 60 -29.60 -18.81 -0.42
N ALA A 61 -29.74 -20.09 -0.77
CA ALA A 61 -29.06 -20.71 -1.91
C ALA A 61 -29.50 -20.12 -3.25
N ALA A 62 -30.80 -19.83 -3.42
CA ALA A 62 -31.31 -19.17 -4.61
C ALA A 62 -30.74 -17.75 -4.77
N ILE A 63 -30.64 -16.99 -3.67
CA ILE A 63 -30.05 -15.66 -3.67
C ILE A 63 -28.53 -15.73 -3.96
N HIS A 64 -27.80 -16.69 -3.38
CA HIS A 64 -26.39 -16.92 -3.74
C HIS A 64 -26.22 -17.24 -5.22
N ARG A 65 -27.12 -18.06 -5.78
CA ARG A 65 -27.08 -18.41 -7.19
C ARG A 65 -27.34 -17.20 -8.08
N LEU A 66 -28.34 -16.38 -7.74
CA LEU A 66 -28.61 -15.10 -8.41
C LEU A 66 -27.40 -14.16 -8.37
N LEU A 67 -26.75 -14.00 -7.22
CA LEU A 67 -25.52 -13.21 -7.16
C LEU A 67 -24.34 -13.84 -7.92
N SER A 68 -24.24 -15.18 -7.96
CA SER A 68 -23.19 -15.90 -8.69
C SER A 68 -23.34 -15.78 -10.21
N LEU A 69 -24.57 -15.61 -10.70
CA LEU A 69 -24.84 -15.31 -12.10
C LEU A 69 -24.27 -13.95 -12.51
N GLY A 70 -23.98 -13.08 -11.53
CA GLY A 70 -23.35 -11.79 -11.74
C GLY A 70 -23.97 -11.04 -12.91
N ASN A 71 -23.12 -10.61 -13.85
CA ASN A 71 -23.49 -9.79 -15.00
C ASN A 71 -23.83 -10.57 -16.29
N ALA A 72 -24.20 -11.86 -16.24
CA ALA A 72 -24.94 -12.44 -17.39
C ALA A 72 -26.24 -11.65 -17.65
N VAL A 73 -26.78 -11.02 -16.59
CA VAL A 73 -27.94 -10.14 -16.62
C VAL A 73 -27.66 -8.91 -15.75
N VAL A 74 -27.28 -7.78 -16.37
CA VAL A 74 -26.85 -6.49 -15.74
C VAL A 74 -27.84 -5.95 -14.69
N SER A 75 -29.07 -6.45 -14.65
CA SER A 75 -30.12 -6.03 -13.73
C SER A 75 -30.19 -6.83 -12.42
N VAL A 76 -29.47 -7.95 -12.28
CA VAL A 76 -29.55 -8.82 -11.08
C VAL A 76 -28.92 -8.15 -9.86
N SER A 77 -27.71 -7.59 -9.98
CA SER A 77 -27.03 -6.98 -8.83
C SER A 77 -27.84 -5.80 -8.27
N ARG A 78 -28.40 -4.95 -9.14
CA ARG A 78 -29.20 -3.77 -8.76
C ARG A 78 -30.57 -4.15 -8.22
N GLY A 79 -31.25 -5.10 -8.87
CA GLY A 79 -32.55 -5.63 -8.43
C GLY A 79 -32.48 -6.40 -7.12
N VAL A 80 -31.31 -6.97 -6.75
CA VAL A 80 -31.08 -7.69 -5.48
C VAL A 80 -30.58 -6.79 -4.37
N SER A 81 -29.64 -5.89 -4.67
CA SER A 81 -28.98 -5.10 -3.63
C SER A 81 -29.96 -4.22 -2.87
N VAL A 82 -30.93 -3.62 -3.57
CA VAL A 82 -31.87 -2.69 -2.94
C VAL A 82 -32.92 -3.39 -2.06
N PRO A 83 -33.67 -4.40 -2.53
CA PRO A 83 -34.57 -5.15 -1.66
C PRO A 83 -33.85 -5.83 -0.50
N LEU A 84 -32.63 -6.34 -0.70
CA LEU A 84 -31.81 -6.91 0.37
C LEU A 84 -31.45 -5.86 1.42
N CYS A 85 -31.04 -4.66 1.01
CA CYS A 85 -30.79 -3.53 1.93
C CYS A 85 -32.07 -3.17 2.69
N VAL A 86 -33.21 -3.08 2.02
CA VAL A 86 -34.51 -2.80 2.64
C VAL A 86 -34.87 -3.85 3.69
N ALA A 87 -34.72 -5.14 3.35
CA ALA A 87 -35.00 -6.24 4.27
C ALA A 87 -34.09 -6.23 5.52
N LEU A 88 -32.81 -5.94 5.32
CA LEU A 88 -31.82 -5.82 6.40
C LEU A 88 -32.08 -4.63 7.31
N LEU A 89 -32.45 -3.49 6.74
CA LEU A 89 -32.63 -2.23 7.47
C LEU A 89 -34.00 -2.10 8.15
N SER A 90 -35.01 -2.86 7.70
CA SER A 90 -36.37 -2.83 8.26
C SER A 90 -36.52 -3.61 9.58
N GLY A 91 -35.42 -4.09 10.18
CA GLY A 91 -35.41 -4.59 11.57
C GLY A 91 -35.79 -6.06 11.77
N ALA A 92 -35.83 -6.89 10.74
CA ALA A 92 -36.18 -8.31 10.89
C ALA A 92 -35.00 -9.22 11.32
N THR A 93 -33.80 -8.67 11.50
CA THR A 93 -32.57 -9.44 11.74
C THR A 93 -31.59 -8.66 12.64
N ASP A 94 -31.93 -8.46 13.91
CA ASP A 94 -30.90 -8.22 14.93
C ASP A 94 -30.09 -9.51 15.24
N SER A 95 -30.53 -10.65 14.71
CA SER A 95 -29.73 -11.89 14.68
C SER A 95 -28.73 -11.84 13.52
N ALA A 96 -27.44 -11.84 13.82
CA ALA A 96 -26.37 -12.03 12.83
C ALA A 96 -26.56 -13.36 12.09
N VAL A 97 -27.11 -13.31 10.87
CA VAL A 97 -27.22 -14.49 10.01
C VAL A 97 -25.94 -14.56 9.16
N PRO A 98 -25.07 -15.57 9.35
CA PRO A 98 -23.79 -15.65 8.62
C PRO A 98 -23.96 -15.63 7.09
N SER A 99 -24.99 -16.31 6.58
CA SER A 99 -25.26 -16.36 5.13
C SER A 99 -25.63 -15.00 4.53
N VAL A 100 -26.36 -14.16 5.27
CA VAL A 100 -26.71 -12.81 4.83
C VAL A 100 -25.49 -11.90 4.89
N ALA A 101 -24.65 -12.04 5.91
CA ALA A 101 -23.39 -11.31 6.00
C ALA A 101 -22.42 -11.65 4.84
N GLU A 102 -22.31 -12.93 4.47
CA GLU A 102 -21.56 -13.36 3.30
C GLU A 102 -22.11 -12.76 2.00
N LEU A 103 -23.44 -12.66 1.90
CA LEU A 103 -24.10 -12.07 0.75
C LEU A 103 -23.76 -10.58 0.60
N LEU A 104 -23.82 -9.83 1.69
CA LEU A 104 -23.45 -8.41 1.74
C LEU A 104 -21.98 -8.22 1.40
N ALA A 105 -21.10 -9.03 1.99
CA ALA A 105 -19.68 -9.02 1.68
C ALA A 105 -19.43 -9.30 0.19
N LYS A 106 -20.13 -10.30 -0.39
CA LYS A 106 -20.06 -10.59 -1.83
C LYS A 106 -20.46 -9.38 -2.68
N ILE A 107 -21.56 -8.68 -2.36
CA ILE A 107 -21.98 -7.47 -3.11
C ILE A 107 -20.94 -6.35 -2.97
N LEU A 108 -20.39 -6.16 -1.76
CA LEU A 108 -19.37 -5.13 -1.51
C LEU A 108 -18.06 -5.40 -2.28
N LEU A 109 -17.72 -6.67 -2.51
CA LEU A 109 -16.53 -7.08 -3.26
C LEU A 109 -16.81 -7.27 -4.77
N HIS A 110 -18.08 -7.40 -5.18
CA HIS A 110 -18.47 -7.87 -6.50
C HIS A 110 -18.01 -6.97 -7.64
N ARG A 111 -17.71 -7.60 -8.77
CA ARG A 111 -17.34 -6.99 -10.06
C ARG A 111 -18.54 -7.01 -10.99
N GLU A 112 -19.10 -5.84 -11.31
CA GLU A 112 -19.92 -5.72 -12.51
C GLU A 112 -18.98 -5.97 -13.73
N ALA A 113 -19.34 -6.90 -14.62
CA ALA A 113 -18.47 -7.42 -15.68
C ALA A 113 -17.85 -6.33 -16.58
N VAL A 114 -16.59 -6.56 -16.92
CA VAL A 114 -15.79 -5.82 -17.90
C VAL A 114 -15.52 -6.76 -19.07
N ILE A 115 -15.56 -6.22 -20.28
CA ILE A 115 -15.15 -6.87 -21.53
C ILE A 115 -13.72 -7.42 -21.36
N ALA A 116 -13.45 -8.60 -21.92
CA ALA A 116 -12.23 -9.39 -21.66
C ALA A 116 -10.90 -8.74 -22.10
N ASP A 117 -10.94 -7.62 -22.82
CA ASP A 117 -9.74 -6.91 -23.26
C ASP A 117 -9.51 -5.70 -22.35
N GLY A 118 -8.32 -5.64 -21.73
CA GLY A 118 -7.93 -4.72 -20.64
C GLY A 118 -7.89 -3.21 -20.94
N ALA A 119 -8.86 -2.69 -21.66
CA ALA A 119 -9.17 -1.28 -21.80
C ALA A 119 -10.50 -0.97 -21.08
N PHE A 120 -10.62 0.26 -20.55
CA PHE A 120 -11.75 0.83 -19.82
C PHE A 120 -13.14 0.21 -20.06
N THR A 121 -13.90 0.03 -18.97
CA THR A 121 -15.32 -0.35 -18.99
C THR A 121 -16.19 0.75 -19.57
N TYR A 122 -16.72 0.53 -20.77
CA TYR A 122 -17.90 1.26 -21.24
C TYR A 122 -19.13 0.37 -21.01
N ALA A 123 -20.06 0.80 -20.16
CA ALA A 123 -21.36 0.15 -20.04
C ALA A 123 -22.12 0.34 -21.37
N THR A 124 -22.60 -0.76 -21.96
CA THR A 124 -23.19 -0.78 -23.31
C THR A 124 -24.61 -0.25 -23.41
N ASP A 125 -25.26 0.20 -22.32
CA ASP A 125 -26.61 0.77 -22.42
C ASP A 125 -26.99 1.68 -21.23
N GLN A 126 -27.33 2.94 -21.48
CA GLN A 126 -27.86 3.87 -20.46
C GLN A 126 -29.16 3.34 -19.83
N ALA A 127 -29.93 2.51 -20.55
CA ALA A 127 -31.14 1.87 -20.03
C ALA A 127 -30.82 0.71 -19.06
N ALA A 128 -29.60 0.16 -19.04
CA ALA A 128 -29.17 -0.82 -18.05
C ALA A 128 -28.77 -0.16 -16.71
N CYS A 129 -28.65 1.17 -16.69
CA CYS A 129 -28.20 1.95 -15.55
C CYS A 129 -29.33 2.45 -14.63
N ALA A 130 -30.59 2.39 -15.06
CA ALA A 130 -31.72 2.94 -14.30
C ALA A 130 -32.25 1.97 -13.21
N LEU A 131 -32.29 2.45 -11.96
CA LEU A 131 -33.14 1.87 -10.91
C LEU A 131 -34.59 2.31 -11.17
N ASP A 132 -35.55 1.39 -11.05
CA ASP A 132 -36.98 1.73 -11.06
C ASP A 132 -37.32 2.52 -9.78
N PRO A 133 -37.74 3.80 -9.89
CA PRO A 133 -38.03 4.62 -8.72
C PRO A 133 -39.22 4.13 -7.89
N ASP A 134 -40.20 3.51 -8.56
CA ASP A 134 -41.53 3.20 -8.02
C ASP A 134 -41.77 1.70 -7.81
N GLY A 135 -40.85 0.83 -8.24
CA GLY A 135 -40.93 -0.62 -8.05
C GLY A 135 -40.71 -1.10 -6.60
N PRO A 136 -41.03 -2.36 -6.28
CA PRO A 136 -40.69 -2.97 -4.98
C PRO A 136 -39.17 -3.02 -4.82
N GLY A 137 -38.65 -2.32 -3.80
CA GLY A 137 -37.21 -2.05 -3.68
C GLY A 137 -36.71 -0.92 -4.59
N GLY A 138 -37.57 0.02 -4.94
CA GLY A 138 -37.23 1.22 -5.70
C GLY A 138 -36.65 2.36 -4.85
N GLU A 139 -36.37 3.48 -5.53
CA GLU A 139 -35.71 4.68 -4.99
C GLU A 139 -36.38 5.27 -3.74
N ARG A 140 -37.72 5.27 -3.66
CA ARG A 140 -38.42 5.75 -2.46
C ARG A 140 -38.07 4.92 -1.23
N ALA A 141 -37.92 3.61 -1.36
CA ALA A 141 -37.52 2.73 -0.26
C ALA A 141 -36.04 2.92 0.11
N LEU A 142 -35.18 3.35 -0.81
CA LEU A 142 -33.78 3.71 -0.51
C LEU A 142 -33.66 5.06 0.19
N SER A 143 -34.47 6.05 -0.18
CA SER A 143 -34.40 7.41 0.39
C SER A 143 -34.73 7.46 1.89
N THR A 144 -35.60 6.56 2.36
CA THR A 144 -35.91 6.37 3.79
C THR A 144 -34.76 5.69 4.56
N LEU A 145 -33.89 4.99 3.85
CA LEU A 145 -32.88 4.08 4.40
C LEU A 145 -31.46 4.66 4.37
N CYS A 146 -31.10 5.31 3.27
CA CYS A 146 -29.87 6.07 3.09
C CYS A 146 -30.26 7.49 2.67
N PRO A 147 -30.05 8.51 3.54
CA PRO A 147 -30.36 9.91 3.23
C PRO A 147 -29.69 10.42 1.95
N LYS A 148 -28.62 9.76 1.50
CA LYS A 148 -27.79 10.13 0.34
C LYS A 148 -28.09 9.33 -0.92
N ALA A 149 -29.06 8.42 -0.90
CA ALA A 149 -29.36 7.56 -2.04
C ALA A 149 -29.55 8.34 -3.35
N GLU A 150 -30.26 9.47 -3.29
CA GLU A 150 -30.48 10.36 -4.44
C GLU A 150 -29.17 10.95 -4.98
N ALA A 151 -28.33 11.53 -4.11
CA ALA A 151 -27.06 12.13 -4.51
C ALA A 151 -26.09 11.09 -5.10
N LEU A 152 -26.02 9.90 -4.49
CA LEU A 152 -25.21 8.79 -4.99
C LEU A 152 -25.72 8.29 -6.34
N ARG A 153 -27.03 8.23 -6.55
CA ARG A 153 -27.61 7.90 -7.87
C ARG A 153 -27.26 8.95 -8.92
N GLN A 154 -27.44 10.22 -8.61
CA GLN A 154 -27.14 11.30 -9.57
C GLN A 154 -25.68 11.26 -10.01
N LYS A 155 -24.76 10.93 -9.09
CA LYS A 155 -23.31 10.89 -9.36
C LYS A 155 -22.83 9.58 -9.99
N TYR A 156 -23.34 8.44 -9.53
CA TYR A 156 -22.84 7.10 -9.90
C TYR A 156 -23.83 6.26 -10.69
N GLY A 157 -25.00 6.78 -11.05
CA GLY A 157 -26.09 6.04 -11.68
C GLY A 157 -25.70 5.34 -12.98
N SER A 158 -24.88 6.02 -13.79
CA SER A 158 -24.32 5.51 -15.05
C SER A 158 -23.16 4.52 -14.85
N THR A 159 -22.68 4.35 -13.61
CA THR A 159 -21.54 3.48 -13.32
C THR A 159 -22.00 2.08 -12.92
N PRO A 160 -21.17 1.06 -13.21
CA PRO A 160 -21.39 -0.28 -12.74
C PRO A 160 -20.82 -0.48 -11.32
N GLY A 161 -20.95 0.53 -10.44
CA GLY A 161 -20.59 0.42 -9.03
C GLY A 161 -21.69 0.91 -8.09
N LEU A 162 -22.83 1.37 -8.64
CA LEU A 162 -23.91 2.00 -7.87
C LEU A 162 -24.43 1.10 -6.74
N ALA A 163 -24.68 -0.18 -7.04
CA ALA A 163 -25.22 -1.12 -6.08
C ALA A 163 -24.32 -1.27 -4.83
N ARG A 164 -23.00 -1.35 -5.05
CA ARG A 164 -21.98 -1.40 -3.99
C ARG A 164 -21.96 -0.13 -3.16
N ILE A 165 -21.97 1.03 -3.80
CA ILE A 165 -21.90 2.34 -3.12
C ILE A 165 -23.16 2.57 -2.27
N VAL A 166 -24.34 2.26 -2.82
CA VAL A 166 -25.61 2.36 -2.11
C VAL A 166 -25.65 1.41 -0.91
N LEU A 167 -25.23 0.16 -1.08
CA LEU A 167 -25.12 -0.80 0.03
C LEU A 167 -24.14 -0.30 1.11
N LEU A 168 -22.97 0.21 0.72
CA LEU A 168 -22.01 0.76 1.66
C LEU A 168 -22.59 1.95 2.45
N GLY A 169 -23.31 2.85 1.78
CA GLY A 169 -23.99 3.98 2.42
C GLY A 169 -25.15 3.59 3.34
N ALA A 170 -25.87 2.52 3.01
CA ALA A 170 -26.87 1.91 3.88
C ALA A 170 -26.23 1.36 5.18
N LEU A 171 -25.15 0.58 5.05
CA LEU A 171 -24.43 0.02 6.20
C LEU A 171 -23.76 1.12 7.06
N ASP A 172 -23.19 2.15 6.44
CA ASP A 172 -22.62 3.32 7.14
C ASP A 172 -23.70 4.07 7.94
N THR A 173 -24.90 4.22 7.37
CA THR A 173 -26.05 4.82 8.06
C THR A 173 -26.48 3.98 9.26
N LEU A 174 -26.47 2.64 9.16
CA LEU A 174 -26.76 1.75 10.29
C LEU A 174 -25.76 1.91 11.43
N VAL A 175 -24.47 1.87 11.12
CA VAL A 175 -23.41 2.04 12.13
C VAL A 175 -23.57 3.39 12.83
N SER A 176 -23.87 4.44 12.06
CA SER A 176 -24.08 5.79 12.58
C SER A 176 -25.31 5.90 13.50
N ARG A 177 -26.41 5.19 13.19
CA ARG A 177 -27.64 5.19 14.01
C ARG A 177 -27.54 4.35 15.28
N SER A 178 -26.76 3.26 15.25
CA SER A 178 -26.65 2.30 16.35
C SER A 178 -25.46 2.56 17.29
N ALA A 179 -24.68 3.63 17.03
CA ALA A 179 -23.59 4.04 17.90
C ALA A 179 -24.07 4.20 19.36
N PRO A 180 -23.32 3.67 20.36
CA PRO A 180 -21.92 3.26 20.29
C PRO A 180 -21.68 1.78 19.94
N LYS A 181 -22.72 0.96 19.73
CA LYS A 181 -22.56 -0.49 19.49
C LYS A 181 -22.62 -0.82 18.01
N THR A 182 -21.75 -1.71 17.54
CA THR A 182 -21.80 -2.16 16.14
C THR A 182 -23.02 -3.07 15.95
N PRO A 183 -23.89 -2.84 14.95
CA PRO A 183 -24.96 -3.77 14.63
C PRO A 183 -24.42 -5.16 14.32
N ALA A 184 -25.07 -6.21 14.81
CA ALA A 184 -24.61 -7.59 14.66
C ALA A 184 -24.47 -8.01 13.19
N SER A 185 -25.37 -7.52 12.32
CA SER A 185 -25.32 -7.72 10.87
C SER A 185 -24.10 -7.06 10.22
N VAL A 186 -23.73 -5.84 10.65
CA VAL A 186 -22.55 -5.13 10.16
C VAL A 186 -21.27 -5.82 10.64
N ALA A 187 -21.19 -6.17 11.92
CA ALA A 187 -20.06 -6.90 12.48
C ALA A 187 -19.83 -8.25 11.76
N ALA A 188 -20.90 -9.00 11.49
CA ALA A 188 -20.84 -10.24 10.72
C ALA A 188 -20.39 -9.99 9.26
N THR A 189 -20.87 -8.91 8.62
CA THR A 189 -20.46 -8.54 7.26
C THR A 189 -18.97 -8.20 7.20
N MET A 190 -18.47 -7.44 8.17
CA MET A 190 -17.03 -7.13 8.28
C MET A 190 -16.20 -8.39 8.48
N LYS A 191 -16.66 -9.33 9.30
CA LYS A 191 -15.99 -10.63 9.49
C LYS A 191 -15.92 -11.43 8.19
N ALA A 192 -17.00 -11.44 7.39
CA ALA A 192 -17.01 -12.10 6.08
C ALA A 192 -16.07 -11.41 5.06
N LEU A 193 -15.99 -10.07 5.08
CA LEU A 193 -15.02 -9.31 4.28
C LEU A 193 -13.58 -9.70 4.67
N LEU A 194 -13.26 -9.67 5.97
CA LEU A 194 -11.92 -10.02 6.48
C LEU A 194 -11.52 -11.45 6.09
N ALA A 195 -12.42 -12.42 6.23
CA ALA A 195 -12.18 -13.79 5.79
C ALA A 195 -11.83 -13.86 4.29
N THR A 196 -12.58 -13.15 3.45
CA THR A 196 -12.33 -13.11 2.00
C THR A 196 -11.00 -12.42 1.67
N LEU A 197 -10.67 -11.32 2.35
CA LEU A 197 -9.41 -10.60 2.17
C LEU A 197 -8.20 -11.43 2.59
N ARG A 198 -8.32 -12.17 3.70
CA ARG A 198 -7.30 -13.10 4.18
C ARG A 198 -7.03 -14.19 3.16
N THR A 199 -8.06 -14.92 2.72
CA THR A 199 -7.91 -15.97 1.70
C THR A 199 -7.31 -15.42 0.41
N THR A 200 -7.75 -14.22 -0.02
CA THR A 200 -7.20 -13.57 -1.21
C THR A 200 -5.72 -13.23 -1.04
N LEU A 201 -5.28 -12.78 0.13
CA LEU A 201 -3.88 -12.49 0.39
C LEU A 201 -3.04 -13.78 0.48
N GLU A 202 -3.54 -14.83 1.15
CA GLU A 202 -2.90 -16.14 1.18
C GLU A 202 -2.65 -16.69 -0.25
N GLU A 203 -3.62 -16.57 -1.15
CA GLU A 203 -3.47 -16.94 -2.56
C GLU A 203 -2.45 -16.08 -3.33
N ILE A 204 -2.28 -14.80 -2.95
CA ILE A 204 -1.26 -13.92 -3.53
C ILE A 204 0.14 -14.34 -3.05
N LEU A 205 0.27 -14.68 -1.77
CA LEU A 205 1.53 -15.04 -1.13
C LEU A 205 2.01 -16.44 -1.57
N ASP A 206 1.10 -17.41 -1.62
CA ASP A 206 1.36 -18.79 -2.01
C ASP A 206 0.38 -19.25 -3.12
N PRO A 207 0.63 -18.90 -4.39
CA PRO A 207 -0.29 -19.19 -5.47
C PRO A 207 -0.35 -20.70 -5.76
N PRO A 208 -1.54 -21.34 -5.71
CA PRO A 208 -1.67 -22.78 -5.85
C PRO A 208 -1.15 -23.29 -7.20
N GLY A 209 -0.27 -24.28 -7.16
CA GLY A 209 0.27 -24.95 -8.36
C GLY A 209 1.27 -24.15 -9.18
N LYS A 210 1.75 -22.99 -8.70
CA LYS A 210 2.78 -22.19 -9.38
C LYS A 210 4.08 -22.20 -8.60
N LYS A 211 5.21 -22.37 -9.30
CA LYS A 211 6.53 -22.19 -8.66
C LYS A 211 6.72 -20.72 -8.27
N PRO A 212 7.25 -20.42 -7.08
CA PRO A 212 7.53 -19.06 -6.67
C PRO A 212 8.47 -18.40 -7.69
N VAL A 213 8.04 -17.26 -8.23
CA VAL A 213 8.86 -16.47 -9.15
C VAL A 213 9.83 -15.67 -8.31
N ALA A 214 11.12 -15.99 -8.41
CA ALA A 214 12.17 -15.24 -7.73
C ALA A 214 12.07 -13.74 -8.09
N ASN A 215 12.15 -12.87 -7.07
CA ASN A 215 12.07 -11.40 -7.17
C ASN A 215 10.70 -10.81 -7.56
N ARG A 216 9.61 -11.58 -7.61
CA ARG A 216 8.28 -10.97 -7.73
C ARG A 216 7.85 -10.41 -6.37
N PRO A 217 7.52 -9.12 -6.25
CA PRO A 217 6.98 -8.60 -5.00
C PRO A 217 5.67 -9.32 -4.67
N PRO A 218 5.41 -9.67 -3.40
CA PRO A 218 4.25 -10.44 -2.94
C PRO A 218 2.98 -9.57 -2.97
N THR A 219 2.63 -9.08 -4.15
CA THR A 219 1.55 -8.12 -4.39
C THR A 219 0.71 -8.59 -5.57
N ALA A 220 -0.59 -8.34 -5.51
CA ALA A 220 -1.48 -8.57 -6.65
C ALA A 220 -1.04 -7.69 -7.84
N MET A 221 -1.24 -8.20 -9.05
CA MET A 221 -1.08 -7.38 -10.25
C MET A 221 -2.11 -6.23 -10.21
N PRO A 222 -1.73 -4.97 -10.46
CA PRO A 222 -2.69 -3.87 -10.55
C PRO A 222 -3.83 -4.22 -11.52
N TRP A 223 -5.05 -3.83 -11.17
CA TRP A 223 -6.29 -4.12 -11.92
C TRP A 223 -6.73 -5.59 -11.99
N SER A 224 -5.96 -6.52 -11.42
CA SER A 224 -6.37 -7.92 -11.29
C SER A 224 -7.59 -8.08 -10.37
N VAL A 225 -8.23 -9.25 -10.45
CA VAL A 225 -9.36 -9.61 -9.58
C VAL A 225 -8.95 -9.53 -8.10
N GLN A 226 -7.78 -10.08 -7.75
CA GLN A 226 -7.26 -10.04 -6.38
C GLN A 226 -7.02 -8.62 -5.89
N HIS A 227 -6.45 -7.74 -6.74
CA HIS A 227 -6.23 -6.33 -6.39
C HIS A 227 -7.55 -5.59 -6.13
N ARG A 228 -8.59 -5.85 -6.92
CA ARG A 228 -9.91 -5.23 -6.74
C ARG A 228 -10.62 -5.71 -5.49
N ILE A 229 -10.53 -7.01 -5.19
CA ILE A 229 -11.06 -7.58 -3.94
C ILE A 229 -10.41 -6.89 -2.74
N GLN A 230 -9.08 -6.79 -2.73
CA GLN A 230 -8.34 -6.08 -1.69
C GLN A 230 -8.78 -4.61 -1.60
N CYS A 231 -8.82 -3.90 -2.72
CA CYS A 231 -9.19 -2.48 -2.75
C CYS A 231 -10.61 -2.23 -2.22
N ARG A 232 -11.61 -2.96 -2.72
CA ARG A 232 -13.02 -2.80 -2.32
C ARG A 232 -13.25 -3.23 -0.88
N GLY A 233 -12.62 -4.31 -0.44
CA GLY A 233 -12.74 -4.78 0.93
C GLY A 233 -12.16 -3.76 1.91
N TRP A 234 -10.97 -3.21 1.64
CA TRP A 234 -10.38 -2.18 2.49
C TRP A 234 -11.13 -0.84 2.44
N GLN A 235 -11.74 -0.46 1.31
CA GLN A 235 -12.67 0.67 1.26
C GLN A 235 -13.88 0.47 2.19
N ALA A 236 -14.51 -0.71 2.13
CA ALA A 236 -15.66 -1.01 2.98
C ALA A 236 -15.28 -1.07 4.46
N LEU A 237 -14.14 -1.71 4.79
CA LEU A 237 -13.64 -1.79 6.15
C LEU A 237 -13.18 -0.43 6.69
N LEU A 238 -12.67 0.46 5.86
CA LEU A 238 -12.35 1.84 6.26
C LEU A 238 -13.60 2.57 6.73
N VAL A 239 -14.65 2.58 5.90
CA VAL A 239 -15.92 3.26 6.20
C VAL A 239 -16.58 2.66 7.43
N LEU A 240 -16.79 1.34 7.45
CA LEU A 240 -17.51 0.65 8.52
C LEU A 240 -16.69 0.55 9.82
N GLY A 241 -15.40 0.23 9.70
CA GLY A 241 -14.47 0.01 10.82
C GLY A 241 -14.09 1.27 11.59
N SER A 242 -14.16 2.44 10.96
CA SER A 242 -13.85 3.71 11.62
C SER A 242 -14.71 3.99 12.86
N ARG A 243 -15.93 3.43 12.93
CA ARG A 243 -16.94 3.67 13.99
C ARG A 243 -17.33 2.43 14.79
N THR A 244 -16.67 1.29 14.59
CA THR A 244 -17.02 0.06 15.31
C THR A 244 -16.73 0.12 16.80
N ASP A 245 -17.47 -0.66 17.59
CA ASP A 245 -17.17 -0.93 19.00
C ASP A 245 -15.91 -1.79 19.22
N ALA A 246 -15.49 -1.90 20.49
CA ALA A 246 -14.28 -2.64 20.88
C ALA A 246 -14.38 -4.14 20.60
N GLU A 247 -15.58 -4.73 20.68
CA GLU A 247 -15.82 -6.14 20.35
C GLU A 247 -15.51 -6.41 18.88
N THR A 248 -16.08 -5.63 17.96
CA THR A 248 -15.77 -5.75 16.53
C THR A 248 -14.33 -5.35 16.23
N GLY A 249 -13.80 -4.33 16.93
CA GLY A 249 -12.41 -3.91 16.86
C GLY A 249 -11.43 -5.05 17.18
N SER A 250 -11.74 -5.91 18.16
CA SER A 250 -10.90 -7.05 18.56
C SER A 250 -10.69 -8.09 17.44
N VAL A 251 -11.59 -8.13 16.46
CA VAL A 251 -11.46 -8.98 15.26
C VAL A 251 -10.76 -8.22 14.13
N LEU A 252 -11.07 -6.93 13.97
CA LEU A 252 -10.55 -6.10 12.87
C LEU A 252 -9.06 -5.77 13.02
N VAL A 253 -8.61 -5.39 14.22
CA VAL A 253 -7.24 -4.90 14.46
C VAL A 253 -6.18 -5.97 14.14
N PRO A 254 -6.29 -7.24 14.60
CA PRO A 254 -5.30 -8.26 14.27
C PRO A 254 -5.19 -8.51 12.76
N GLU A 255 -6.33 -8.55 12.05
CA GLU A 255 -6.36 -8.73 10.60
C GLU A 255 -5.70 -7.56 9.86
N LEU A 256 -5.98 -6.32 10.28
CA LEU A 256 -5.33 -5.14 9.73
C LEU A 256 -3.81 -5.22 9.86
N PHE A 257 -3.30 -5.53 11.05
CA PHE A 257 -1.85 -5.61 11.25
C PHE A 257 -1.22 -6.77 10.51
N TRP A 258 -1.90 -7.91 10.40
CA TRP A 258 -1.44 -9.02 9.57
C TRP A 258 -1.33 -8.64 8.08
N HIS A 259 -2.31 -7.91 7.54
CA HIS A 259 -2.21 -7.36 6.19
C HIS A 259 -1.11 -6.29 6.08
N LEU A 260 -0.90 -5.47 7.11
CA LEU A 260 0.14 -4.45 7.14
C LEU A 260 1.55 -5.05 7.06
N GLU A 261 1.77 -6.28 7.52
CA GLU A 261 3.05 -7.00 7.43
C GLU A 261 3.46 -7.35 6.00
N THR A 262 2.53 -7.29 5.06
CA THR A 262 2.78 -7.62 3.65
C THR A 262 2.69 -6.39 2.76
N PRO A 263 3.60 -6.23 1.79
CA PRO A 263 3.49 -5.19 0.78
C PRO A 263 2.17 -5.29 0.01
N HIS A 264 1.58 -4.14 -0.34
CA HIS A 264 0.36 -4.03 -1.13
C HIS A 264 0.51 -2.94 -2.21
N VAL A 265 -0.40 -2.93 -3.19
CA VAL A 265 -0.50 -1.82 -4.16
C VAL A 265 -0.83 -0.52 -3.39
N PRO A 266 -0.26 0.65 -3.75
CA PRO A 266 -0.37 1.87 -2.94
C PRO A 266 -1.79 2.30 -2.59
N ASP A 267 -2.74 2.11 -3.50
CA ASP A 267 -4.15 2.44 -3.29
C ASP A 267 -4.82 1.59 -2.20
N VAL A 268 -4.58 0.28 -2.19
CA VAL A 268 -5.01 -0.61 -1.09
C VAL A 268 -4.32 -0.21 0.21
N ARG A 269 -3.04 0.14 0.12
CA ARG A 269 -2.20 0.43 1.27
C ARG A 269 -2.67 1.67 2.03
N GLU A 270 -3.04 2.73 1.32
CA GLU A 270 -3.54 3.95 1.94
C GLU A 270 -4.80 3.68 2.79
N TYR A 271 -5.73 2.83 2.32
CA TYR A 271 -6.92 2.48 3.10
C TYR A 271 -6.58 1.72 4.40
N GLN A 272 -5.57 0.85 4.36
CA GLN A 272 -5.06 0.17 5.56
C GLN A 272 -4.42 1.17 6.54
N GLU A 273 -3.63 2.12 6.03
CA GLU A 273 -2.96 3.16 6.83
C GLU A 273 -3.95 4.10 7.50
N LEU A 274 -4.96 4.59 6.77
CA LEU A 274 -6.01 5.45 7.29
C LEU A 274 -6.82 4.75 8.40
N LEU A 275 -7.22 3.50 8.16
CA LEU A 275 -7.93 2.71 9.16
C LEU A 275 -7.04 2.42 10.39
N GLY A 276 -5.76 2.13 10.17
CA GLY A 276 -4.78 1.90 11.25
C GLY A 276 -4.60 3.12 12.14
N CYS A 277 -4.55 4.32 11.56
CA CYS A 277 -4.52 5.57 12.31
C CYS A 277 -5.72 5.70 13.26
N VAL A 278 -6.94 5.54 12.73
CA VAL A 278 -8.19 5.68 13.51
C VAL A 278 -8.31 4.59 14.58
N LEU A 279 -7.98 3.33 14.27
CA LEU A 279 -8.07 2.25 15.24
C LEU A 279 -7.03 2.37 16.35
N CYS A 280 -5.83 2.87 16.05
CA CYS A 280 -4.80 3.12 17.07
C CYS A 280 -5.18 4.27 18.01
N GLU A 281 -5.83 5.30 17.50
CA GLU A 281 -6.36 6.40 18.32
C GLU A 281 -7.50 5.93 19.24
N ARG A 282 -8.42 5.10 18.72
CA ARG A 282 -9.62 4.67 19.46
C ARG A 282 -9.35 3.53 20.43
N PHE A 283 -8.40 2.65 20.13
CA PHE A 283 -8.17 1.41 20.88
C PHE A 283 -6.70 1.22 21.25
N GLU A 284 -6.12 2.14 22.02
CA GLU A 284 -4.70 2.13 22.39
C GLU A 284 -4.21 0.76 22.93
N ASP A 285 -4.95 0.15 23.85
CA ASP A 285 -4.55 -1.13 24.44
C ASP A 285 -4.67 -2.32 23.49
N LEU A 286 -5.61 -2.28 22.55
CA LEU A 286 -5.81 -3.35 21.57
C LEU A 286 -4.88 -3.17 20.37
N ALA A 287 -4.77 -1.96 19.83
CA ALA A 287 -4.04 -1.68 18.60
C ALA A 287 -2.58 -1.26 18.86
N VAL A 288 -2.35 -0.29 19.74
CA VAL A 288 -0.99 0.24 19.96
C VAL A 288 -0.16 -0.76 20.78
N ARG A 289 -0.66 -1.19 21.93
CA ARG A 289 0.07 -2.09 22.85
C ARG A 289 0.30 -3.48 22.26
N GLN A 290 -0.73 -4.11 21.68
CA GLN A 290 -0.65 -5.51 21.23
C GLN A 290 -0.12 -5.68 19.80
N HIS A 291 -0.23 -4.66 18.95
CA HIS A 291 0.15 -4.80 17.54
C HIS A 291 1.17 -3.76 17.05
N LEU A 292 0.92 -2.45 17.20
CA LEU A 292 1.83 -1.43 16.66
C LEU A 292 3.23 -1.51 17.27
N VAL A 293 3.34 -1.53 18.60
CA VAL A 293 4.64 -1.59 19.30
C VAL A 293 5.39 -2.88 18.97
N PRO A 294 4.78 -4.09 19.02
CA PRO A 294 5.44 -5.32 18.59
C PRO A 294 5.83 -5.33 17.11
N ALA A 295 5.01 -4.78 16.22
CA ALA A 295 5.33 -4.69 14.79
C ALA A 295 6.57 -3.81 14.54
N LEU A 296 6.70 -2.71 15.28
CA LEU A 296 7.88 -1.83 15.20
C LEU A 296 9.16 -2.49 15.71
N ALA A 297 9.07 -3.47 16.60
CA ALA A 297 10.23 -4.23 17.06
C ALA A 297 10.80 -5.22 16.02
N ARG A 298 10.12 -5.39 14.87
CA ARG A 298 10.58 -6.24 13.76
C ARG A 298 11.27 -5.40 12.71
N PHE A 299 12.61 -5.50 12.64
CA PHE A 299 13.41 -4.71 11.71
C PHE A 299 13.59 -5.36 10.32
N ASP A 300 13.41 -6.67 10.21
CA ASP A 300 13.48 -7.42 8.95
C ASP A 300 12.13 -7.41 8.22
N VAL A 301 11.74 -6.23 7.74
CA VAL A 301 10.47 -6.01 7.02
C VAL A 301 10.71 -5.16 5.77
N ALA A 302 9.79 -5.26 4.81
CA ALA A 302 9.86 -4.44 3.61
C ALA A 302 9.73 -2.95 3.95
N VAL A 303 10.39 -2.08 3.18
CA VAL A 303 10.39 -0.62 3.44
C VAL A 303 8.98 -0.02 3.45
N GLN A 304 8.05 -0.53 2.62
CA GLN A 304 6.65 -0.10 2.64
C GLN A 304 5.97 -0.41 3.99
N VAL A 305 6.33 -1.52 4.63
CA VAL A 305 5.82 -1.91 5.95
C VAL A 305 6.30 -0.92 7.01
N SER A 306 7.61 -0.68 7.07
CA SER A 306 8.19 0.34 7.97
C SER A 306 7.54 1.71 7.77
N ALA A 307 7.31 2.11 6.52
CA ALA A 307 6.68 3.39 6.19
C ALA A 307 5.26 3.51 6.76
N SER A 308 4.43 2.48 6.58
CA SER A 308 3.05 2.48 7.11
C SER A 308 3.03 2.49 8.63
N LEU A 309 3.91 1.72 9.28
CA LEU A 309 4.03 1.74 10.75
C LEU A 309 4.45 3.14 11.24
N MET A 310 5.34 3.82 10.52
CA MET A 310 5.70 5.21 10.82
C MET A 310 4.55 6.19 10.60
N ILE A 311 3.77 6.06 9.52
CA ILE A 311 2.58 6.90 9.27
C ILE A 311 1.61 6.79 10.45
N ILE A 312 1.28 5.57 10.86
CA ILE A 312 0.36 5.31 11.99
C ILE A 312 0.94 5.85 13.30
N SER A 313 2.23 5.60 13.57
CA SER A 313 2.88 6.06 14.80
C SER A 313 2.96 7.58 14.89
N CYS A 314 3.29 8.26 13.79
CA CYS A 314 3.35 9.72 13.73
C CYS A 314 1.96 10.35 13.93
N TYR A 315 0.90 9.71 13.41
CA TYR A 315 -0.47 10.14 13.68
C TYR A 315 -0.83 10.01 15.17
N VAL A 316 -0.54 8.86 15.79
CA VAL A 316 -0.78 8.63 17.23
C VAL A 316 -0.01 9.65 18.08
N PHE A 317 1.27 9.89 17.77
CA PHE A 317 2.08 10.91 18.43
C PHE A 317 1.47 12.30 18.33
N ARG A 318 0.98 12.69 17.14
CA ARG A 318 0.31 13.99 16.96
C ARG A 318 -0.95 14.10 17.83
N GLN A 319 -1.75 13.03 17.92
CA GLN A 319 -2.95 13.04 18.77
C GLN A 319 -2.62 13.13 20.26
N TRP A 320 -1.59 12.42 20.71
CA TRP A 320 -1.11 12.52 22.10
C TRP A 320 -0.49 13.89 22.41
N ALA A 321 0.29 14.46 21.51
CA ALA A 321 0.84 15.81 21.66
C ALA A 321 -0.29 16.85 21.79
N ALA A 322 -1.28 16.80 20.90
CA ALA A 322 -2.46 17.67 20.96
C ALA A 322 -3.27 17.47 22.27
N ALA A 323 -3.37 16.23 22.76
CA ALA A 323 -4.01 15.94 24.04
C ALA A 323 -3.27 16.62 25.21
N VAL A 324 -1.95 16.52 25.25
CA VAL A 324 -1.11 17.18 26.27
C VAL A 324 -1.24 18.71 26.20
N GLU A 325 -1.18 19.29 25.00
CA GLU A 325 -1.39 20.73 24.79
C GLU A 325 -2.77 21.20 25.27
N SER A 326 -3.79 20.34 25.17
CA SER A 326 -5.15 20.60 25.68
C SER A 326 -5.31 20.35 27.19
N GLY A 327 -4.26 19.98 27.91
CA GLY A 327 -4.26 19.69 29.35
C GLY A 327 -4.78 18.29 29.72
N LYS A 328 -4.92 17.38 28.75
CA LYS A 328 -5.26 15.97 29.00
C LYS A 328 -3.99 15.17 29.35
N PRO A 329 -4.11 14.11 30.16
CA PRO A 329 -2.95 13.26 30.48
C PRO A 329 -2.42 12.56 29.23
N LEU A 330 -1.09 12.46 29.14
CA LEU A 330 -0.41 11.67 28.13
C LEU A 330 -0.76 10.18 28.28
N SER A 331 -0.86 9.47 27.17
CA SER A 331 -1.09 8.01 27.19
C SER A 331 0.03 7.28 27.96
N PRO A 332 -0.30 6.25 28.76
CA PRO A 332 0.69 5.42 29.44
C PRO A 332 1.59 4.64 28.46
N LEU A 333 1.20 4.53 27.19
CA LEU A 333 1.96 3.83 26.15
C LEU A 333 2.99 4.72 25.43
N ALA A 334 3.03 6.01 25.75
CA ALA A 334 3.91 6.97 25.07
C ALA A 334 5.38 6.56 25.12
N ALA A 335 5.89 6.18 26.30
CA ALA A 335 7.27 5.73 26.45
C ALA A 335 7.58 4.51 25.57
N SER A 336 6.69 3.51 25.56
CA SER A 336 6.87 2.28 24.76
C SER A 336 6.90 2.58 23.26
N LEU A 337 5.99 3.43 22.77
CA LEU A 337 5.94 3.77 21.35
C LEU A 337 7.13 4.66 20.93
N ILE A 338 7.53 5.63 21.76
CA ILE A 338 8.73 6.46 21.51
C ILE A 338 9.97 5.58 21.36
N LEU A 339 10.17 4.63 22.27
CA LEU A 339 11.29 3.70 22.23
C LEU A 339 11.23 2.76 21.02
N ALA A 340 10.04 2.36 20.58
CA ALA A 340 9.86 1.52 19.40
C ALA A 340 10.12 2.28 18.08
N VAL A 341 9.82 3.58 18.02
CA VAL A 341 10.06 4.42 16.84
C VAL A 341 11.51 4.89 16.74
N ALA A 342 12.21 5.10 17.87
CA ALA A 342 13.56 5.68 17.87
C ALA A 342 14.57 5.00 16.91
N PRO A 343 14.63 3.66 16.78
CA PRO A 343 15.52 2.98 15.83
C PRO A 343 15.25 3.34 14.36
N TYR A 344 14.02 3.73 14.00
CA TYR A 344 13.67 4.06 12.61
C TYR A 344 14.27 5.38 12.14
N MET A 345 14.79 6.21 13.04
CA MET A 345 15.54 7.42 12.67
C MET A 345 16.86 7.10 11.95
N SER A 346 17.39 5.87 12.08
CA SER A 346 18.55 5.37 11.34
C SER A 346 18.18 4.38 10.23
N HIS A 347 16.90 4.24 9.87
CA HIS A 347 16.46 3.32 8.80
C HIS A 347 17.18 3.62 7.47
N ASN A 348 17.39 2.63 6.61
CA ASN A 348 18.06 2.84 5.30
C ASN A 348 17.29 3.76 4.32
N SER A 349 15.99 4.00 4.54
CA SER A 349 15.11 4.73 3.64
C SER A 349 14.93 6.16 4.12
N ALA A 350 15.19 7.13 3.25
CA ALA A 350 15.18 8.55 3.61
C ALA A 350 13.81 9.02 4.13
N TYR A 351 12.72 8.59 3.50
CA TYR A 351 11.38 9.01 3.92
C TYR A 351 10.97 8.35 5.24
N VAL A 352 11.33 7.08 5.48
CA VAL A 352 11.07 6.41 6.77
C VAL A 352 11.83 7.09 7.90
N ARG A 353 13.12 7.44 7.69
CA ARG A 353 13.89 8.26 8.66
C ARG A 353 13.24 9.61 8.90
N GLY A 354 12.79 10.27 7.84
CA GLY A 354 12.10 11.56 7.92
C GLY A 354 10.84 11.49 8.79
N PHE A 355 10.04 10.44 8.62
CA PHE A 355 8.82 10.22 9.42
C PHE A 355 9.15 9.98 10.88
N ALA A 356 10.06 9.02 11.14
CA ALA A 356 10.50 8.70 12.49
C ALA A 356 11.05 9.93 13.21
N ALA A 357 11.91 10.71 12.55
CA ALA A 357 12.50 11.92 13.11
C ALA A 357 11.44 12.98 13.42
N TRP A 358 10.51 13.25 12.49
CA TRP A 358 9.44 14.22 12.70
C TRP A 358 8.53 13.82 13.87
N GLY A 359 8.00 12.59 13.85
CA GLY A 359 7.07 12.09 14.86
C GLY A 359 7.71 12.02 16.25
N PHE A 360 8.93 11.49 16.33
CA PHE A 360 9.71 11.44 17.56
C PHE A 360 9.96 12.84 18.14
N PHE A 361 10.43 13.78 17.32
CA PHE A 361 10.67 15.15 17.78
C PHE A 361 9.38 15.81 18.27
N HIS A 362 8.28 15.64 17.53
CA HIS A 362 7.00 16.27 17.84
C HIS A 362 6.46 15.86 19.21
N ILE A 363 6.41 14.55 19.51
CA ILE A 363 5.93 14.06 20.82
C ILE A 363 6.88 14.41 21.96
N VAL A 364 8.20 14.22 21.78
CA VAL A 364 9.18 14.51 22.84
C VAL A 364 9.20 16.00 23.19
N ASN A 365 9.02 16.88 22.19
CA ASN A 365 8.94 18.33 22.42
C ASN A 365 7.64 18.78 23.10
N SER A 366 6.56 17.99 23.04
CA SER A 366 5.29 18.28 23.72
C SER A 366 5.24 17.84 25.19
N VAL A 367 6.22 17.06 25.65
CA VAL A 367 6.25 16.52 27.01
C VAL A 367 7.15 17.39 27.90
N ASP A 368 6.67 17.75 29.09
CA ASP A 368 7.40 18.60 30.03
C ASP A 368 8.71 17.96 30.53
N ASP A 369 8.66 16.67 30.90
CA ASP A 369 9.82 15.89 31.38
C ASP A 369 9.96 14.58 30.60
N PRO A 370 10.56 14.61 29.39
CA PRO A 370 10.77 13.42 28.59
C PRO A 370 11.82 12.47 29.18
N GLU A 371 12.74 12.96 30.03
CA GLU A 371 13.73 12.11 30.71
C GLU A 371 13.06 11.22 31.76
N ALA A 372 12.13 11.77 32.55
CA ALA A 372 11.33 10.98 33.48
C ALA A 372 10.41 9.98 32.77
N LEU A 373 9.80 10.38 31.64
CA LEU A 373 8.94 9.51 30.83
C LEU A 373 9.68 8.26 30.33
N LEU A 374 10.92 8.44 29.84
CA LEU A 374 11.73 7.37 29.27
C LEU A 374 12.55 6.59 30.31
N GLY A 375 12.69 7.13 31.51
CA GLY A 375 13.35 6.50 32.64
C GLY A 375 14.76 6.02 32.29
N THR A 376 15.05 4.74 32.53
CA THR A 376 16.37 4.14 32.29
C THR A 376 16.80 4.15 30.82
N HIS A 377 15.87 4.33 29.89
CA HIS A 377 16.13 4.35 28.45
C HIS A 377 16.31 5.75 27.87
N ALA A 378 16.27 6.81 28.70
CA ALA A 378 16.25 8.20 28.23
C ALA A 378 17.52 8.62 27.45
N LYS A 379 18.71 8.11 27.81
CA LYS A 379 19.99 8.65 27.33
C LYS A 379 20.07 8.79 25.81
N VAL A 380 19.89 7.69 25.06
CA VAL A 380 20.05 7.67 23.60
C VAL A 380 18.95 8.48 22.90
N PRO A 381 17.64 8.26 23.18
CA PRO A 381 16.58 9.10 22.61
C PRO A 381 16.78 10.59 22.88
N MET A 382 17.20 10.98 24.08
CA MET A 382 17.40 12.40 24.41
C MET A 382 18.61 13.01 23.70
N ASP A 383 19.68 12.25 23.49
CA ASP A 383 20.80 12.70 22.67
C ASP A 383 20.39 12.88 21.20
N MET A 384 19.54 11.99 20.68
CA MET A 384 18.94 12.13 19.34
C MET A 384 18.02 13.35 19.26
N PHE A 385 17.22 13.61 20.29
CA PHE A 385 16.37 14.80 20.39
C PHE A 385 17.21 16.09 20.35
N ARG A 386 18.26 16.17 21.18
CA ARG A 386 19.18 17.31 21.21
C ARG A 386 19.86 17.54 19.86
N PHE A 387 20.29 16.46 19.20
CA PHE A 387 20.87 16.54 17.86
C PHE A 387 19.86 17.13 16.86
N GLN A 388 18.63 16.63 16.82
CA GLN A 388 17.58 17.15 15.93
C GLN A 388 17.15 18.58 16.24
N ALA A 389 17.25 18.99 17.51
CA ALA A 389 16.95 20.35 17.95
C ALA A 389 18.04 21.35 17.53
N GLY A 390 19.32 20.95 17.59
CA GLY A 390 20.46 21.82 17.32
C GLY A 390 20.96 21.81 15.87
N HIS A 391 20.72 20.75 15.11
CA HIS A 391 21.28 20.60 13.76
C HIS A 391 20.45 21.34 12.69
N LYS A 392 21.08 22.28 11.98
CA LYS A 392 20.43 23.16 10.98
C LYS A 392 19.62 22.39 9.93
N GLU A 393 20.16 21.30 9.38
CA GLU A 393 19.48 20.55 8.33
C GLU A 393 18.29 19.73 8.89
N CYS A 394 18.34 19.30 10.15
CA CYS A 394 17.21 18.63 10.78
C CYS A 394 16.06 19.62 11.02
N ILE A 395 16.39 20.86 11.41
CA ILE A 395 15.41 21.95 11.58
C ILE A 395 14.74 22.26 10.24
N LYS A 396 15.50 22.42 9.16
CA LYS A 396 14.96 22.67 7.81
C LYS A 396 14.05 21.56 7.34
N MET A 397 14.52 20.31 7.40
CA MET A 397 13.76 19.14 6.97
C MET A 397 12.45 19.02 7.75
N ARG A 398 12.49 19.21 9.07
CA ARG A 398 11.29 19.21 9.93
C ARG A 398 10.33 20.34 9.57
N GLY A 399 10.84 21.54 9.29
CA GLY A 399 10.02 22.67 8.87
C GLY A 399 9.28 22.44 7.54
N ARG A 400 9.88 21.69 6.61
CA ARG A 400 9.27 21.34 5.31
C ARG A 400 8.30 20.17 5.37
N THR A 401 8.60 19.15 6.17
CA THR A 401 7.68 18.01 6.34
C THR A 401 6.50 18.32 7.26
N GLN A 402 6.65 19.27 8.19
CA GLN A 402 5.60 19.61 9.17
C GLN A 402 4.24 19.98 8.54
N PRO A 403 4.14 20.85 7.52
CA PRO A 403 2.87 21.14 6.86
C PRO A 403 2.15 19.90 6.31
N ILE A 404 2.90 18.92 5.79
CA ILE A 404 2.34 17.69 5.22
C ILE A 404 1.69 16.85 6.31
N PHE A 405 2.41 16.61 7.42
CA PHE A 405 1.88 15.88 8.56
C PHE A 405 0.74 16.60 9.29
N MET A 406 0.79 17.94 9.37
CA MET A 406 -0.27 18.71 10.01
C MET A 406 -1.56 18.78 9.17
N ARG A 407 -1.44 18.73 7.84
CA ARG A 407 -2.60 18.66 6.93
C ARG A 407 -3.19 17.26 6.79
N PHE A 408 -2.41 16.22 7.10
CA PHE A 408 -2.86 14.85 7.03
C PHE A 408 -3.81 14.54 8.19
N ASP A 409 -5.11 14.46 7.90
CA ASP A 409 -6.11 14.08 8.90
C ASP A 409 -6.89 12.83 8.44
N PRO A 410 -6.45 11.63 8.88
CA PRO A 410 -7.18 10.39 8.69
C PRO A 410 -8.65 10.46 9.09
N SER A 411 -9.00 11.17 10.18
CA SER A 411 -10.36 11.16 10.73
C SER A 411 -11.42 11.73 9.77
N VAL A 412 -11.00 12.65 8.88
CA VAL A 412 -11.86 13.24 7.85
C VAL A 412 -11.93 12.36 6.59
N ARG A 413 -10.96 11.45 6.38
CA ARG A 413 -10.81 10.63 5.17
C ARG A 413 -11.35 9.20 5.31
N VAL A 414 -12.03 8.89 6.40
CA VAL A 414 -12.58 7.55 6.66
C VAL A 414 -14.09 7.45 6.42
N SER A 415 -14.76 8.56 6.12
CA SER A 415 -16.21 8.57 5.89
C SER A 415 -16.57 8.22 4.44
N LEU A 416 -17.79 7.77 4.21
CA LEU A 416 -18.29 7.61 2.84
C LEU A 416 -18.28 8.96 2.08
N GLU A 417 -18.56 10.07 2.77
CA GLU A 417 -18.49 11.44 2.22
C GLU A 417 -17.11 11.73 1.60
N SER A 418 -16.04 11.38 2.32
CA SER A 418 -14.69 11.60 1.84
C SER A 418 -14.36 10.81 0.57
N LEU A 419 -14.99 9.64 0.40
CA LEU A 419 -14.86 8.85 -0.82
C LEU A 419 -15.78 9.35 -1.93
N THR A 420 -16.89 10.02 -1.62
CA THR A 420 -17.94 10.35 -2.60
C THR A 420 -17.99 11.80 -3.02
N ASP A 421 -17.80 12.78 -2.14
CA ASP A 421 -18.25 14.16 -2.35
C ASP A 421 -17.39 14.87 -3.42
N ASP A 422 -16.05 14.81 -3.28
CA ASP A 422 -15.11 15.39 -4.23
C ASP A 422 -14.54 14.37 -5.24
N CYS A 423 -15.18 13.21 -5.36
CA CYS A 423 -14.67 12.15 -6.22
C CYS A 423 -14.88 12.41 -7.72
N ILE A 424 -13.82 12.27 -8.53
CA ILE A 424 -13.84 12.39 -9.99
C ILE A 424 -14.27 11.06 -10.61
N VAL A 425 -15.44 11.00 -11.25
CA VAL A 425 -15.94 9.77 -11.91
C VAL A 425 -15.37 9.65 -13.32
N LEU A 426 -14.62 8.58 -13.59
CA LEU A 426 -14.04 8.28 -14.91
C LEU A 426 -14.82 7.16 -15.63
N PRO A 427 -14.95 7.21 -16.97
CA PRO A 427 -14.43 8.24 -17.88
C PRO A 427 -15.23 9.56 -17.81
N MET A 428 -14.53 10.71 -17.87
CA MET A 428 -15.14 12.05 -17.86
C MET A 428 -15.97 12.30 -19.14
N LEU A 429 -17.11 12.99 -19.02
CA LEU A 429 -17.69 13.69 -20.16
C LEU A 429 -16.74 14.83 -20.61
N PRO A 430 -16.55 15.07 -21.92
CA PRO A 430 -15.54 16.00 -22.45
C PRO A 430 -15.53 17.38 -21.77
N ASP A 431 -16.71 17.97 -21.53
CA ASP A 431 -16.85 19.31 -20.93
C ASP A 431 -16.38 19.40 -19.47
N ARG A 432 -16.40 18.30 -18.71
CA ARG A 432 -15.96 18.29 -17.29
C ARG A 432 -14.46 18.11 -17.14
N ALA A 433 -13.78 17.56 -18.14
CA ALA A 433 -12.34 17.35 -18.11
C ALA A 433 -11.57 18.68 -18.15
N GLU A 434 -12.06 19.66 -18.92
CA GLU A 434 -11.48 21.01 -19.00
C GLU A 434 -11.66 21.79 -17.69
N GLN A 435 -12.78 21.61 -17.00
CA GLN A 435 -13.06 22.26 -15.71
C GLN A 435 -12.22 21.68 -14.56
N ALA A 436 -12.03 20.36 -14.51
CA ALA A 436 -11.26 19.68 -13.46
C ALA A 436 -9.75 19.91 -13.57
N ALA A 437 -9.23 20.18 -14.78
CA ALA A 437 -7.82 20.51 -15.00
C ALA A 437 -7.44 21.93 -14.52
N ALA A 438 -8.41 22.80 -14.27
CA ALA A 438 -8.19 24.20 -13.92
C ALA A 438 -8.04 24.46 -12.39
N ASP A 439 -8.47 23.54 -11.53
CA ASP A 439 -8.42 23.69 -10.07
C ASP A 439 -7.20 22.98 -9.45
N GLU A 440 -6.02 23.59 -9.58
CA GLU A 440 -4.73 23.15 -9.02
C GLU A 440 -4.67 23.09 -7.47
N LYS A 441 -5.78 23.34 -6.75
CA LYS A 441 -5.80 23.52 -5.29
C LYS A 441 -6.74 22.59 -4.52
N ALA A 442 -7.33 21.57 -5.16
CA ALA A 442 -8.22 20.65 -4.45
C ALA A 442 -7.43 19.70 -3.51
N PRO A 443 -7.86 19.49 -2.26
CA PRO A 443 -7.28 18.49 -1.36
C PRO A 443 -7.44 17.07 -1.93
N SER A 444 -6.58 16.13 -1.49
CA SER A 444 -6.46 14.74 -1.98
C SER A 444 -7.74 14.18 -2.63
N VAL A 445 -7.79 14.23 -3.96
CA VAL A 445 -8.99 13.86 -4.72
C VAL A 445 -9.03 12.34 -4.88
N TYR A 446 -10.18 11.71 -4.68
CA TYR A 446 -10.39 10.34 -5.12
C TYR A 446 -10.88 10.35 -6.57
N SER A 447 -10.39 9.42 -7.37
CA SER A 447 -10.96 9.10 -8.68
C SER A 447 -11.80 7.83 -8.56
N PHE A 448 -12.98 7.82 -9.15
CA PHE A 448 -13.82 6.64 -9.28
C PHE A 448 -13.57 6.03 -10.65
N VAL A 449 -12.73 5.01 -10.70
CA VAL A 449 -12.28 4.39 -11.94
C VAL A 449 -12.64 2.92 -11.92
N ASP A 450 -13.40 2.50 -12.93
CA ASP A 450 -13.82 1.10 -13.08
C ASP A 450 -14.48 0.53 -11.82
N SER A 451 -15.42 1.31 -11.29
CA SER A 451 -16.20 1.02 -10.08
C SER A 451 -15.44 1.00 -8.76
N ASP A 452 -14.19 1.50 -8.73
CA ASP A 452 -13.34 1.54 -7.55
C ASP A 452 -12.98 2.98 -7.19
N PHE A 453 -13.03 3.32 -5.89
CA PHE A 453 -12.41 4.55 -5.39
C PHE A 453 -10.88 4.36 -5.41
N ARG A 454 -10.15 5.28 -6.03
CA ARG A 454 -8.69 5.25 -6.13
C ARG A 454 -8.15 6.61 -5.71
N PRO A 455 -7.23 6.68 -4.75
CA PRO A 455 -6.57 7.95 -4.44
C PRO A 455 -5.80 8.42 -5.67
N THR A 456 -5.94 9.70 -6.03
CA THR A 456 -5.13 10.30 -7.12
C THR A 456 -3.65 10.40 -6.72
N GLN A 457 -3.40 10.65 -5.44
CA GLN A 457 -2.08 10.68 -4.83
C GLN A 457 -2.20 10.20 -3.39
N THR A 458 -1.34 9.26 -2.96
CA THR A 458 -1.36 8.76 -1.59
C THR A 458 -0.56 9.68 -0.66
N PHE A 459 -0.83 9.62 0.65
CA PHE A 459 -0.03 10.34 1.64
C PHE A 459 1.46 9.98 1.58
N LEU A 460 1.76 8.70 1.37
CA LEU A 460 3.13 8.23 1.22
C LEU A 460 3.81 8.82 -0.02
N ASP A 461 3.10 8.97 -1.14
CA ASP A 461 3.65 9.55 -2.36
C ASP A 461 3.98 11.03 -2.18
N LEU A 462 3.06 11.82 -1.60
CA LEU A 462 3.28 13.23 -1.25
C LEU A 462 4.55 13.43 -0.42
N LEU A 463 4.71 12.60 0.61
CA LEU A 463 5.87 12.66 1.49
C LEU A 463 7.16 12.20 0.80
N ARG A 464 7.09 11.18 -0.06
CA ARG A 464 8.25 10.72 -0.83
C ARG A 464 8.73 11.79 -1.81
N GLU A 465 7.81 12.50 -2.46
CA GLU A 465 8.12 13.62 -3.35
C GLU A 465 8.79 14.77 -2.60
N GLU A 466 8.25 15.16 -1.43
CA GLU A 466 8.87 16.21 -0.62
C GLU A 466 10.29 15.83 -0.18
N VAL A 467 10.46 14.61 0.34
CA VAL A 467 11.78 14.11 0.76
C VAL A 467 12.75 14.02 -0.42
N ALA A 468 12.29 13.63 -1.60
CA ALA A 468 13.11 13.57 -2.81
C ALA A 468 13.54 14.98 -3.26
N SER A 469 12.62 15.94 -3.29
CA SER A 469 12.91 17.36 -3.58
C SER A 469 13.96 17.92 -2.61
N GLU A 470 13.89 17.55 -1.34
CA GLU A 470 14.90 17.94 -0.35
C GLU A 470 16.27 17.34 -0.59
N MET A 471 16.32 16.06 -0.95
CA MET A 471 17.57 15.41 -1.30
C MET A 471 18.21 16.05 -2.54
N ASP A 472 17.39 16.42 -3.54
CA ASP A 472 17.86 17.07 -4.76
C ASP A 472 18.35 18.51 -4.50
N THR A 473 17.68 19.27 -3.62
CA THR A 473 18.11 20.63 -3.26
C THR A 473 19.36 20.65 -2.39
N MET A 474 19.50 19.71 -1.44
CA MET A 474 20.73 19.58 -0.63
C MET A 474 21.92 19.08 -1.43
N TRP A 475 21.68 18.31 -2.49
CA TRP A 475 22.71 17.73 -3.34
C TRP A 475 22.65 18.26 -4.76
N ASP A 476 22.47 19.57 -4.90
CA ASP A 476 22.39 20.21 -6.21
C ASP A 476 23.63 19.82 -7.04
N ARG A 477 23.39 19.02 -8.07
CA ARG A 477 24.43 18.54 -8.97
C ARG A 477 25.04 19.69 -9.78
N GLN A 478 24.37 20.83 -9.84
CA GLN A 478 24.81 22.02 -10.54
C GLN A 478 25.64 22.95 -9.66
N ASP A 479 25.61 22.79 -8.33
CA ASP A 479 26.43 23.59 -7.42
C ASP A 479 27.90 23.14 -7.49
N PRO A 480 28.81 23.99 -8.00
CA PRO A 480 30.22 23.64 -8.15
C PRO A 480 30.97 23.54 -6.80
N THR A 481 30.38 24.05 -5.70
CA THR A 481 30.95 23.92 -4.35
C THR A 481 30.68 22.56 -3.71
N LEU A 482 29.60 21.90 -4.12
CA LEU A 482 29.19 20.58 -3.63
C LEU A 482 29.60 19.44 -4.58
N ASN A 483 29.59 19.70 -5.89
CA ASN A 483 30.04 18.77 -6.91
C ASN A 483 31.12 19.41 -7.78
N LEU A 484 32.40 19.19 -7.43
CA LEU A 484 33.53 19.75 -8.19
C LEU A 484 33.44 19.48 -9.71
N THR A 485 32.90 18.34 -10.13
CA THR A 485 32.73 17.98 -11.55
C THR A 485 31.76 18.88 -12.34
N SER A 486 30.95 19.69 -11.67
CA SER A 486 30.06 20.68 -12.28
C SER A 486 30.70 22.07 -12.38
N SER A 487 31.95 22.25 -11.93
CA SER A 487 32.68 23.52 -12.09
C SER A 487 33.09 23.77 -13.55
N GLU A 488 33.17 25.04 -13.93
CA GLU A 488 33.69 25.43 -15.25
C GLU A 488 35.13 24.98 -15.49
N GLU A 489 35.93 24.90 -14.43
CA GLU A 489 37.31 24.42 -14.46
C GLU A 489 37.36 22.93 -14.86
N TRP A 490 36.52 22.09 -14.27
CA TRP A 490 36.43 20.66 -14.64
C TRP A 490 35.84 20.47 -16.03
N ARG A 491 34.87 21.30 -16.45
CA ARG A 491 34.39 21.31 -17.85
C ARG A 491 35.53 21.65 -18.83
N SER A 492 36.35 22.64 -18.52
CA SER A 492 37.52 23.03 -19.32
C SER A 492 38.60 21.94 -19.38
N VAL A 493 38.90 21.29 -18.25
CA VAL A 493 39.81 20.13 -18.19
C VAL A 493 39.29 18.96 -19.01
N LEU A 494 37.99 18.68 -18.96
CA LEU A 494 37.37 17.63 -19.78
C LEU A 494 37.42 17.97 -21.27
N GLN A 495 37.14 19.22 -21.62
CA GLN A 495 37.09 19.69 -23.01
C GLN A 495 38.49 19.74 -23.65
N SER A 496 39.51 20.15 -22.90
CA SER A 496 40.92 20.08 -23.32
C SER A 496 41.41 18.63 -23.45
N SER A 497 40.99 17.74 -22.55
CA SER A 497 41.30 16.30 -22.65
C SER A 497 40.64 15.64 -23.88
N LEU A 498 39.45 16.09 -24.28
CA LEU A 498 38.75 15.61 -25.48
C LEU A 498 39.38 16.13 -26.79
N GLN A 499 39.91 17.35 -26.80
CA GLN A 499 40.61 17.92 -27.96
C GLN A 499 41.92 17.19 -28.30
N GLY A 500 42.61 16.62 -27.30
CA GLY A 500 43.81 15.80 -27.52
C GLY A 500 43.57 14.47 -28.25
N VAL A 501 42.32 14.02 -28.40
CA VAL A 501 41.96 12.75 -29.04
C VAL A 501 41.71 12.90 -30.55
N GLY A 502 41.54 14.14 -31.04
CA GLY A 502 41.24 14.41 -32.46
C GLY A 502 42.39 14.15 -33.42
N GLN A 503 43.65 14.19 -32.96
CA GLN A 503 44.83 14.04 -33.84
C GLN A 503 45.20 12.58 -34.16
N VAL A 504 44.59 11.59 -33.50
CA VAL A 504 44.87 10.16 -33.76
C VAL A 504 43.90 9.58 -34.80
N ALA A 505 42.84 10.31 -35.18
CA ALA A 505 41.79 9.80 -36.05
C ALA A 505 42.09 9.90 -37.57
N GLU A 506 43.06 10.72 -37.98
CA GLU A 506 43.39 10.88 -39.42
C GLU A 506 44.33 9.80 -39.98
N ALA A 507 44.89 8.91 -39.15
CA ALA A 507 45.86 7.89 -39.60
C ALA A 507 45.27 6.49 -39.91
N CYS A 508 43.98 6.26 -39.70
CA CYS A 508 43.34 4.94 -39.88
C CYS A 508 42.09 4.97 -40.78
N GLY A 509 42.08 5.85 -41.78
CA GLY A 509 41.08 5.80 -42.85
C GLY A 509 41.49 4.80 -43.92
N ASP A 510 41.23 3.50 -43.69
CA ASP A 510 40.96 2.49 -44.73
C ASP A 510 40.94 1.09 -44.11
N ALA A 511 39.84 0.75 -43.42
CA ALA A 511 39.38 -0.62 -43.26
C ALA A 511 37.94 -0.66 -42.71
N LEU A 512 37.01 -0.85 -43.65
CA LEU A 512 35.82 -1.69 -43.54
C LEU A 512 34.69 -1.27 -42.59
N ASP A 513 33.68 -0.69 -43.25
CA ASP A 513 32.26 -0.96 -43.06
C ASP A 513 31.95 -2.35 -42.46
N SER A 514 31.54 -2.37 -41.20
CA SER A 514 30.37 -3.11 -40.71
C SER A 514 30.27 -2.96 -39.20
N VAL A 515 29.02 -2.86 -38.72
CA VAL A 515 28.57 -2.80 -37.31
C VAL A 515 28.44 -1.39 -36.70
N ARG A 516 27.18 -0.96 -36.60
CA ARG A 516 26.65 -0.09 -35.53
C ARG A 516 25.23 -0.57 -35.17
N PRO A 517 24.68 -0.25 -33.98
CA PRO A 517 25.34 0.15 -32.72
C PRO A 517 24.71 -0.55 -31.49
N GLN A 518 25.49 -0.90 -30.45
CA GLN A 518 24.90 -1.10 -29.11
C GLN A 518 25.84 -0.64 -27.97
N ALA A 519 25.23 0.12 -27.05
CA ALA A 519 25.61 0.45 -25.67
C ALA A 519 26.61 1.62 -25.39
N GLY A 520 26.04 2.74 -24.91
CA GLY A 520 26.55 3.61 -23.82
C GLY A 520 27.86 4.41 -24.02
N PRO A 521 27.95 5.69 -23.59
CA PRO A 521 29.14 6.54 -23.78
C PRO A 521 30.32 6.24 -22.82
N GLN A 522 30.40 5.05 -22.21
CA GLN A 522 31.43 4.76 -21.20
C GLN A 522 32.48 3.76 -21.74
N ARG A 523 33.68 4.27 -22.08
CA ARG A 523 34.79 3.46 -22.59
C ARG A 523 35.43 2.65 -21.46
N LYS A 524 35.57 1.33 -21.66
CA LYS A 524 36.32 0.42 -20.78
C LYS A 524 37.82 0.64 -21.00
N PHE A 525 38.56 1.02 -19.96
CA PHE A 525 40.02 1.20 -20.03
C PHE A 525 40.72 -0.06 -19.48
N ALA A 526 41.49 -0.74 -20.32
CA ALA A 526 42.37 -1.81 -19.85
C ALA A 526 43.72 -1.21 -19.46
N PRO A 527 44.37 -1.69 -18.37
CA PRO A 527 45.74 -1.32 -18.09
C PRO A 527 46.65 -1.69 -19.27
N PRO A 528 47.58 -0.81 -19.69
CA PRO A 528 48.52 -1.13 -20.75
C PRO A 528 49.39 -2.34 -20.36
N ALA A 529 49.73 -3.18 -21.34
CA ALA A 529 50.54 -4.38 -21.11
C ALA A 529 51.91 -3.97 -20.53
N GLY A 530 52.11 -4.20 -19.23
CA GLY A 530 53.29 -3.77 -18.47
C GLY A 530 52.99 -2.92 -17.21
N ALA A 531 51.77 -2.44 -17.04
CA ALA A 531 51.36 -1.55 -15.93
C ALA A 531 51.24 -2.24 -14.55
N SER A 532 51.41 -3.56 -14.44
CA SER A 532 51.39 -4.26 -13.15
C SER A 532 52.42 -3.71 -12.15
N SER A 533 53.49 -3.11 -12.67
CA SER A 533 54.53 -2.43 -11.89
C SER A 533 54.07 -1.07 -11.33
N GLU A 534 53.28 -0.31 -12.09
CA GLU A 534 52.82 1.05 -11.73
C GLU A 534 51.57 1.04 -10.83
N VAL A 535 50.72 0.01 -10.91
CA VAL A 535 49.55 -0.18 -10.00
C VAL A 535 49.97 -0.32 -8.53
N ASN A 536 51.23 -0.72 -8.27
CA ASN A 536 51.81 -0.80 -6.93
C ASN A 536 52.45 0.52 -6.45
N SER A 537 52.57 1.54 -7.31
CA SER A 537 53.12 2.86 -6.95
C SER A 537 52.07 3.84 -6.42
N VAL A 538 50.79 3.55 -6.64
CA VAL A 538 49.67 4.36 -6.13
C VAL A 538 49.57 4.17 -4.62
N ARG A 539 49.74 5.26 -3.86
CA ARG A 539 49.57 5.26 -2.40
C ARG A 539 48.11 4.97 -2.05
N ARG A 540 47.82 3.73 -1.66
CA ARG A 540 46.48 3.29 -1.24
C ARG A 540 46.14 3.79 0.15
N GLN A 541 44.85 4.02 0.39
CA GLN A 541 44.33 4.27 1.73
C GLN A 541 44.39 2.98 2.55
N PRO A 542 44.75 3.02 3.85
CA PRO A 542 44.77 1.85 4.73
C PRO A 542 43.35 1.42 5.13
N LEU A 543 42.47 1.26 4.15
CA LEU A 543 41.07 0.88 4.29
C LEU A 543 40.85 -0.43 3.56
N VAL A 544 40.39 -1.45 4.31
CA VAL A 544 39.98 -2.75 3.77
C VAL A 544 38.47 -2.83 3.84
N VAL A 545 37.82 -2.97 2.69
CA VAL A 545 36.36 -3.16 2.62
C VAL A 545 36.08 -4.65 2.62
N VAL A 546 35.22 -5.11 3.54
CA VAL A 546 34.91 -6.54 3.68
C VAL A 546 33.49 -6.81 3.22
N ALA A 547 33.35 -7.35 2.01
CA ALA A 547 32.07 -7.67 1.38
C ALA A 547 31.79 -9.19 1.34
N SER A 548 32.41 -9.95 2.25
CA SER A 548 32.26 -11.41 2.36
C SER A 548 30.82 -11.87 2.63
N LEU A 549 29.96 -11.00 3.16
CA LEU A 549 28.55 -11.29 3.47
C LEU A 549 27.58 -10.73 2.40
N VAL A 550 28.11 -10.27 1.26
CA VAL A 550 27.30 -9.70 0.17
C VAL A 550 27.06 -10.74 -0.92
N ASP A 551 25.80 -11.13 -1.11
CA ASP A 551 25.45 -12.22 -2.04
C ASP A 551 25.17 -11.74 -3.47
N LYS A 552 24.75 -10.48 -3.63
CA LYS A 552 24.31 -9.95 -4.93
C LYS A 552 25.50 -9.48 -5.76
N THR A 553 25.76 -10.14 -6.89
CA THR A 553 26.81 -9.79 -7.87
C THR A 553 26.83 -8.31 -8.27
N PRO A 554 25.69 -7.64 -8.55
CA PRO A 554 25.67 -6.20 -8.84
C PRO A 554 26.23 -5.32 -7.71
N ASN A 555 25.97 -5.71 -6.45
CA ASN A 555 26.43 -4.96 -5.28
C ASN A 555 27.95 -5.12 -5.10
N LEU A 556 28.47 -6.33 -5.29
CA LEU A 556 29.92 -6.59 -5.27
C LEU A 556 30.64 -5.81 -6.38
N ALA A 557 30.05 -5.73 -7.58
CA ALA A 557 30.61 -4.95 -8.68
C ALA A 557 30.61 -3.44 -8.39
N GLY A 558 29.52 -2.92 -7.80
CA GLY A 558 29.43 -1.55 -7.33
C GLY A 558 30.47 -1.24 -6.24
N LEU A 559 30.61 -2.11 -5.25
CA LEU A 559 31.62 -1.98 -4.19
C LEU A 559 33.04 -2.04 -4.74
N CYS A 560 33.31 -2.88 -5.74
CA CYS A 560 34.60 -2.95 -6.42
C CYS A 560 34.94 -1.61 -7.10
N ARG A 561 33.98 -1.02 -7.83
CA ARG A 561 34.15 0.28 -8.47
C ARG A 561 34.36 1.39 -7.44
N THR A 562 33.54 1.44 -6.40
CA THR A 562 33.65 2.46 -5.35
C THR A 562 34.98 2.34 -4.60
N SER A 563 35.39 1.13 -4.24
CA SER A 563 36.65 0.88 -3.53
C SER A 563 37.88 1.20 -4.37
N GLU A 564 37.79 1.03 -5.70
CA GLU A 564 38.83 1.43 -6.63
C GLU A 564 38.96 2.95 -6.69
N VAL A 565 37.85 3.68 -6.85
CA VAL A 565 37.81 5.15 -6.88
C VAL A 565 38.39 5.77 -5.61
N PHE A 566 38.14 5.17 -4.45
CA PHE A 566 38.69 5.63 -3.17
C PHE A 566 40.12 5.13 -2.88
N CYS A 567 40.74 4.42 -3.82
CA CYS A 567 42.08 3.84 -3.67
C CYS A 567 42.20 2.98 -2.40
N CYS A 568 41.19 2.19 -2.07
CA CYS A 568 41.22 1.28 -0.93
C CYS A 568 42.41 0.31 -1.02
N GLU A 569 42.87 -0.17 0.13
CA GLU A 569 43.95 -1.17 0.21
C GLU A 569 43.52 -2.47 -0.46
N ALA A 570 42.32 -2.94 -0.15
CA ALA A 570 41.74 -4.15 -0.74
C ALA A 570 40.22 -4.20 -0.56
N LEU A 571 39.56 -4.95 -1.44
CA LEU A 571 38.19 -5.41 -1.27
C LEU A 571 38.19 -6.92 -1.06
N CYS A 572 37.59 -7.37 0.05
CA CYS A 572 37.40 -8.77 0.33
C CYS A 572 36.05 -9.26 -0.18
N VAL A 573 36.06 -10.35 -0.93
CA VAL A 573 34.87 -10.96 -1.56
C VAL A 573 34.71 -12.40 -1.08
N PRO A 574 33.48 -12.96 -1.09
CA PRO A 574 33.25 -14.33 -0.63
C PRO A 574 33.94 -15.37 -1.53
N ASN A 575 34.08 -15.10 -2.83
CA ASN A 575 34.71 -16.01 -3.79
C ASN A 575 35.32 -15.25 -4.98
N LEU A 576 36.60 -15.48 -5.31
CA LEU A 576 37.25 -14.79 -6.45
C LEU A 576 36.74 -15.25 -7.82
N LYS A 577 35.98 -16.35 -7.91
CA LYS A 577 35.29 -16.75 -9.16
C LYS A 577 34.42 -15.63 -9.73
N ILE A 578 33.99 -14.66 -8.91
CA ILE A 578 33.24 -13.49 -9.36
C ILE A 578 33.98 -12.66 -10.43
N MET A 579 35.31 -12.71 -10.48
CA MET A 579 36.11 -12.04 -11.52
C MET A 579 35.89 -12.62 -12.93
N SER A 580 35.28 -13.80 -13.03
CA SER A 580 34.88 -14.42 -14.31
C SER A 580 33.40 -14.20 -14.65
N ASP A 581 32.62 -13.61 -13.74
CA ASP A 581 31.19 -13.39 -13.93
C ASP A 581 30.93 -12.23 -14.90
N LYS A 582 30.10 -12.47 -15.93
CA LYS A 582 29.80 -11.47 -16.97
C LYS A 582 29.05 -10.26 -16.43
N THR A 583 28.17 -10.45 -15.45
CA THR A 583 27.39 -9.38 -14.83
C THR A 583 28.30 -8.51 -13.98
N PHE A 584 29.19 -9.14 -13.20
CA PHE A 584 30.21 -8.45 -12.42
C PHE A 584 31.11 -7.59 -13.30
N LEU A 585 31.72 -8.19 -14.34
CA LEU A 585 32.61 -7.48 -15.27
C LEU A 585 31.92 -6.36 -16.06
N SER A 586 30.62 -6.53 -16.36
CA SER A 586 29.84 -5.49 -17.02
C SER A 586 29.63 -4.27 -16.11
N MET A 587 29.54 -4.47 -14.80
CA MET A 587 29.22 -3.42 -13.83
C MET A 587 30.44 -2.83 -13.12
N SER A 588 31.51 -3.61 -12.96
CA SER A 588 32.77 -3.17 -12.35
C SER A 588 33.55 -2.21 -13.25
N VAL A 589 33.23 -2.17 -14.55
CA VAL A 589 33.87 -1.28 -15.55
C VAL A 589 35.40 -1.25 -15.41
N THR A 590 36.01 -2.44 -15.35
CA THR A 590 37.47 -2.68 -15.24
C THR A 590 38.11 -2.39 -13.88
N ALA A 591 37.36 -1.94 -12.88
CA ALA A 591 37.87 -1.69 -11.53
C ALA A 591 38.56 -2.93 -10.91
N GLU A 592 38.12 -4.13 -11.27
CA GLU A 592 38.69 -5.40 -10.81
C GLU A 592 40.15 -5.61 -11.24
N LYS A 593 40.63 -4.85 -12.24
CA LYS A 593 42.03 -4.89 -12.71
C LYS A 593 42.94 -3.94 -11.94
N TRP A 594 42.36 -2.95 -11.26
CA TRP A 594 43.09 -1.85 -10.61
C TRP A 594 43.03 -1.94 -9.07
N LEU A 595 42.02 -2.62 -8.52
CA LEU A 595 41.83 -2.84 -7.09
C LEU A 595 42.27 -4.25 -6.67
N PRO A 596 43.11 -4.40 -5.63
CA PRO A 596 43.41 -5.70 -5.03
C PRO A 596 42.16 -6.36 -4.45
N LEU A 597 41.80 -7.51 -5.01
CA LEU A 597 40.72 -8.37 -4.51
C LEU A 597 41.31 -9.51 -3.68
N ARG A 598 40.72 -9.76 -2.50
CA ARG A 598 41.11 -10.87 -1.61
C ARG A 598 39.91 -11.80 -1.39
N GLU A 599 40.11 -13.11 -1.50
CA GLU A 599 39.08 -14.08 -1.12
C GLU A 599 39.03 -14.20 0.40
N VAL A 600 37.87 -13.94 0.99
CA VAL A 600 37.61 -14.22 2.41
C VAL A 600 36.21 -14.84 2.49
N PRO A 601 36.13 -16.18 2.51
CA PRO A 601 34.85 -16.87 2.66
C PRO A 601 34.18 -16.55 4.01
N PRO A 602 32.83 -16.57 4.11
CA PRO A 602 32.11 -16.32 5.36
C PRO A 602 32.59 -17.18 6.54
N GLU A 603 32.93 -18.44 6.28
CA GLU A 603 33.46 -19.38 7.29
C GLU A 603 34.81 -18.93 7.91
N ASP A 604 35.63 -18.24 7.12
CA ASP A 604 36.97 -17.78 7.52
C ASP A 604 36.99 -16.32 7.98
N LEU A 605 35.87 -15.60 7.79
CA LEU A 605 35.74 -14.17 8.07
C LEU A 605 36.12 -13.82 9.51
N ARG A 606 35.61 -14.57 10.50
CA ARG A 606 35.90 -14.34 11.92
C ARG A 606 37.41 -14.40 12.21
N ARG A 607 38.09 -15.42 11.69
CA ARG A 607 39.53 -15.61 11.86
C ARG A 607 40.29 -14.43 11.25
N GLN A 608 39.88 -14.00 10.06
CA GLN A 608 40.54 -12.91 9.34
C GLN A 608 40.38 -11.55 10.02
N LEU A 609 39.18 -11.23 10.53
CA LEU A 609 38.91 -10.00 11.28
C LEU A 609 39.77 -9.91 12.56
N LEU A 610 39.92 -11.01 13.30
CA LEU A 610 40.77 -11.05 14.50
C LEU A 610 42.24 -10.81 14.16
N LEU A 611 42.72 -11.34 13.04
CA LEU A 611 44.08 -11.16 12.58
C LEU A 611 44.34 -9.70 12.11
N TRP A 612 43.38 -9.04 11.47
CA TRP A 612 43.51 -7.62 11.15
C TRP A 612 43.46 -6.73 12.40
N ARG A 613 42.66 -7.09 13.41
CA ARG A 613 42.69 -6.40 14.70
C ARG A 613 44.06 -6.47 15.37
N GLN A 614 44.72 -7.63 15.32
CA GLN A 614 46.09 -7.79 15.81
C GLN A 614 47.12 -7.00 15.00
N ARG A 615 46.85 -6.76 13.71
CA ARG A 615 47.67 -5.90 12.83
C ARG A 615 47.39 -4.41 13.00
N GLY A 616 46.53 -4.01 13.94
CA GLY A 616 46.24 -2.63 14.27
C GLY A 616 45.07 -2.00 13.52
N TYR A 617 44.25 -2.78 12.80
CA TYR A 617 43.03 -2.27 12.18
C TYR A 617 41.90 -2.18 13.21
N GLU A 618 41.10 -1.12 13.12
CA GLU A 618 39.83 -1.01 13.81
C GLU A 618 38.73 -1.72 13.00
N LEU A 619 37.89 -2.49 13.69
CA LEU A 619 36.81 -3.25 13.06
C LEU A 619 35.51 -2.46 13.19
N VAL A 620 35.00 -1.93 12.07
CA VAL A 620 33.76 -1.17 12.00
C VAL A 620 32.70 -2.01 11.28
N GLY A 621 31.63 -2.37 11.98
CA GLY A 621 30.44 -2.97 11.36
C GLY A 621 29.59 -1.88 10.73
N VAL A 622 29.27 -2.03 9.45
CA VAL A 622 28.31 -1.18 8.74
C VAL A 622 27.05 -2.03 8.58
N GLU A 623 26.08 -1.78 9.45
CA GLU A 623 24.80 -2.51 9.54
C GLU A 623 23.63 -1.55 9.41
#